data_AF-A0A915LPI5-F1
#
_entry.id   AF-A0A915LPI5-F1
#
_cell.length_a   1.000
_cell.length_b   1.000
_cell.length_c   1.000
_cell.angle_alpha   90.00
_cell.angle_beta   90.00
_cell.angle_gamma   90.00
#
_symmetry.space_group_name_H-M   'P 1'
#
loop_
_entity.id
_entity.type
_entity.pdbx_description
1 polymer ?
#
loop_
_entity_poly.entity_id
_entity_poly.type
_entity_poly.pdbx_seq_one_letter_code
_entity_poly.pdbx_strand_id
1 'polypeptide(L)'
;MELFLFKHQEYERLYNCTNLVIDSISIENRRLTIEAIINLILGIIYFLLYLPCLYSIWKQHWKNDCYTILLYIGIVDLVALLIIGFLHPILALQGAVFCSYPTLIFFAGTLANFVWVAESSANLVLALNRCLQMFFRTVAEFLFKGIRIYIWLLFCTLYALYCMFFIKPILFSGIYFAWFFYPFVGYREDYGEDILRIEVYEISNQGMPKAFHSGSMNNFDIFC
;
A
#
# COMPACT_ATOMS: atom_id res chain seq x y z
N MET A 1 11.53 -3.26 -6.17
CA MET A 1 11.83 -3.49 -7.62
C MET A 1 13.26 -3.93 -7.90
N GLU A 2 14.25 -3.50 -7.10
CA GLU A 2 15.65 -3.91 -7.26
C GLU A 2 15.81 -5.43 -7.31
N LEU A 3 15.05 -6.13 -6.46
CA LEU A 3 15.11 -7.58 -6.31
C LEU A 3 14.73 -8.33 -7.60
N PHE A 4 13.74 -7.82 -8.35
CA PHE A 4 13.32 -8.39 -9.63
C PHE A 4 14.30 -8.05 -10.78
N LEU A 5 14.82 -6.83 -10.81
CA LEU A 5 15.65 -6.34 -11.93
C LEU A 5 17.13 -6.69 -11.81
N PHE A 6 17.71 -6.62 -10.61
CA PHE A 6 19.15 -6.74 -10.40
C PHE A 6 19.55 -8.00 -9.61
N LYS A 7 18.66 -8.56 -8.79
CA LYS A 7 18.95 -9.70 -7.91
C LYS A 7 18.05 -10.91 -8.22
N HIS A 8 18.05 -11.35 -9.47
CA HIS A 8 17.17 -12.43 -9.94
C HIS A 8 17.34 -13.74 -9.16
N GLN A 9 18.55 -14.08 -8.70
CA GLN A 9 18.78 -15.28 -7.86
C GLN A 9 18.07 -15.18 -6.51
N GLU A 10 18.01 -13.99 -5.91
CA GLU A 10 17.30 -13.77 -4.64
C GLU A 10 15.78 -13.76 -4.86
N TYR A 11 15.32 -13.24 -6.01
CA TYR A 11 13.94 -13.33 -6.43
C TYR A 11 13.50 -14.79 -6.55
N GLU A 12 14.25 -15.62 -7.28
CA GLU A 12 13.98 -17.06 -7.39
C GLU A 12 14.00 -17.73 -6.01
N ARG A 13 14.92 -17.38 -5.11
CA ARG A 13 14.91 -17.96 -3.76
C ARG A 13 13.63 -17.64 -2.96
N LEU A 14 13.12 -16.42 -3.05
CA LEU A 14 11.99 -15.94 -2.23
C LEU A 14 10.62 -16.20 -2.85
N TYR A 15 10.52 -16.23 -4.17
CA TYR A 15 9.26 -16.23 -4.92
C TYR A 15 9.06 -17.47 -5.81
N ASN A 16 9.92 -18.48 -5.70
CA ASN A 16 9.79 -19.70 -6.50
C ASN A 16 8.58 -20.56 -6.06
N CYS A 17 7.73 -20.87 -7.04
CA CYS A 17 6.48 -21.61 -6.88
C CYS A 17 6.58 -23.10 -7.27
N THR A 18 7.74 -23.60 -7.72
CA THR A 18 7.93 -24.96 -8.26
C THR A 18 7.61 -26.06 -7.24
N ASN A 19 7.82 -25.81 -5.95
CA ASN A 19 7.56 -26.77 -4.88
C ASN A 19 6.17 -26.57 -4.21
N LEU A 20 5.32 -25.69 -4.73
CA LEU A 20 4.02 -25.39 -4.15
C LEU A 20 2.89 -26.02 -4.96
N VAL A 21 2.14 -26.95 -4.36
CA VAL A 21 0.92 -27.48 -4.97
C VAL A 21 -0.20 -26.47 -4.72
N ILE A 22 -0.47 -25.62 -5.72
CA ILE A 22 -1.48 -24.57 -5.62
C ILE A 22 -2.87 -25.19 -5.35
N ASP A 23 -3.17 -26.41 -5.79
CA ASP A 23 -4.48 -27.04 -5.60
C ASP A 23 -4.66 -27.72 -4.22
N SER A 24 -3.69 -27.59 -3.30
CA SER A 24 -3.79 -28.21 -1.96
C SER A 24 -4.95 -27.68 -1.12
N ILE A 25 -5.38 -26.45 -1.36
CA ILE A 25 -6.62 -25.87 -0.82
C ILE A 25 -7.52 -25.64 -2.03
N SER A 26 -8.77 -26.06 -1.95
CA SER A 26 -9.71 -25.93 -3.06
C SER A 26 -9.94 -24.46 -3.41
N ILE A 27 -10.21 -24.18 -4.70
CA ILE A 27 -10.59 -22.84 -5.17
C ILE A 27 -11.82 -22.32 -4.40
N GLU A 28 -12.76 -23.19 -4.06
CA GLU A 28 -13.96 -22.84 -3.27
C GLU A 28 -13.60 -22.22 -1.92
N ASN A 29 -12.57 -22.73 -1.24
CA ASN A 29 -12.14 -22.22 0.06
C ASN A 29 -11.33 -20.92 -0.03
N ARG A 30 -10.85 -20.54 -1.22
CA ARG A 30 -10.08 -19.30 -1.45
C ARG A 30 -10.88 -18.23 -2.17
N ARG A 31 -12.06 -18.56 -2.68
CA ARG A 31 -12.88 -17.64 -3.46
C ARG A 31 -13.89 -16.96 -2.54
N LEU A 32 -13.43 -15.87 -1.91
CA LEU A 32 -14.25 -14.99 -1.07
C LEU A 32 -15.17 -14.13 -1.95
N THR A 33 -16.15 -14.79 -2.56
CA THR A 33 -16.96 -14.27 -3.68
C THR A 33 -17.83 -13.10 -3.25
N ILE A 34 -18.43 -13.17 -2.05
CA ILE A 34 -19.30 -12.11 -1.51
C ILE A 34 -18.48 -10.83 -1.30
N GLU A 35 -17.35 -10.94 -0.59
CA GLU A 35 -16.44 -9.82 -0.33
C GLU A 35 -15.92 -9.19 -1.63
N ALA A 36 -15.58 -10.02 -2.61
CA ALA A 36 -15.10 -9.57 -3.90
C ALA A 36 -16.18 -8.79 -4.69
N ILE A 37 -17.43 -9.26 -4.69
CA ILE A 37 -18.54 -8.57 -5.37
C ILE A 37 -18.84 -7.23 -4.70
N ILE A 38 -18.87 -7.19 -3.35
CA ILE A 38 -19.10 -5.96 -2.60
C ILE A 38 -18.00 -4.94 -2.91
N ASN A 39 -16.73 -5.36 -2.85
CA ASN A 39 -15.60 -4.48 -3.18
C ASN A 39 -15.64 -3.97 -4.61
N LEU A 40 -16.01 -4.81 -5.59
CA LEU A 40 -16.11 -4.40 -6.99
C LEU A 40 -17.20 -3.34 -7.20
N ILE A 41 -18.38 -3.52 -6.58
CA ILE A 41 -19.48 -2.56 -6.68
C ILE A 41 -19.08 -1.24 -6.02
N LEU A 42 -18.50 -1.29 -4.82
CA LEU A 42 -18.01 -0.10 -4.13
C LEU A 42 -16.90 0.61 -4.92
N GLY A 43 -15.96 -0.14 -5.50
CA GLY A 43 -14.90 0.38 -6.36
C GLY A 43 -15.44 1.16 -7.55
N ILE A 44 -16.47 0.64 -8.23
CA ILE A 44 -17.16 1.34 -9.34
C ILE A 44 -17.81 2.63 -8.85
N ILE A 45 -18.54 2.58 -7.73
CA ILE A 45 -19.23 3.75 -7.16
C ILE A 45 -18.21 4.82 -6.78
N TYR A 46 -17.15 4.46 -6.06
CA TYR A 46 -16.12 5.39 -5.64
C TYR A 46 -15.38 5.98 -6.83
N PHE A 47 -15.01 5.18 -7.83
CA PHE A 47 -14.36 5.67 -9.04
C PHE A 47 -15.21 6.73 -9.76
N LEU A 48 -16.51 6.47 -9.93
CA LEU A 48 -17.44 7.43 -10.56
C LEU A 48 -17.62 8.71 -9.75
N LEU A 49 -17.64 8.63 -8.42
CA LEU A 49 -17.73 9.79 -7.53
C LEU A 49 -16.41 10.59 -7.48
N TYR A 50 -15.28 9.92 -7.65
CA TYR A 50 -13.96 10.55 -7.58
C TYR A 50 -13.70 11.48 -8.78
N LEU A 51 -14.15 11.10 -9.98
CA LEU A 51 -13.97 11.89 -11.20
C LEU A 51 -14.53 13.33 -11.13
N PRO A 52 -15.80 13.58 -10.76
CA PRO A 52 -16.32 14.94 -10.64
C PRO A 52 -15.68 15.73 -9.49
N CYS A 53 -15.32 15.07 -8.39
CA CYS A 53 -14.59 15.68 -7.28
C CYS A 53 -13.23 16.20 -7.75
N LEU A 54 -12.46 15.35 -8.42
CA LEU A 54 -11.14 15.69 -8.93
C LEU A 54 -11.21 16.79 -9.99
N TYR A 55 -12.21 16.75 -10.87
CA TYR A 55 -12.44 17.81 -11.85
C TYR A 55 -12.69 19.18 -11.20
N SER A 56 -13.49 19.22 -10.12
CA SER A 56 -13.74 20.45 -9.36
C SER A 56 -12.46 20.99 -8.72
N ILE A 57 -11.65 20.11 -8.11
CA ILE A 57 -10.37 20.47 -7.50
C ILE A 57 -9.38 20.96 -8.57
N TRP A 58 -9.30 20.28 -9.72
CA TRP A 58 -8.44 20.67 -10.83
C TRP A 58 -8.71 22.11 -11.28
N LYS A 59 -9.98 22.51 -11.38
CA LYS A 59 -10.33 23.89 -11.74
C LYS A 59 -9.85 24.93 -10.72
N GLN A 60 -9.70 24.54 -9.45
CA GLN A 60 -9.36 25.43 -8.35
C GLN A 60 -7.88 25.37 -7.94
N HIS A 61 -7.12 24.38 -8.41
CA HIS A 61 -5.75 24.14 -7.96
C HIS A 61 -4.82 25.34 -8.22
N TRP A 62 -5.03 26.08 -9.30
CA TRP A 62 -4.24 27.27 -9.64
C TRP A 62 -4.42 28.44 -8.67
N LYS A 63 -5.50 28.44 -7.87
CA LYS A 63 -5.86 29.56 -7.00
C LYS A 63 -5.35 29.41 -5.56
N ASN A 64 -5.08 28.19 -5.11
CA ASN A 64 -4.66 27.91 -3.74
C ASN A 64 -3.72 26.71 -3.71
N ASP A 65 -2.56 26.87 -3.06
CA ASP A 65 -1.57 25.82 -2.91
C ASP A 65 -2.15 24.57 -2.20
N CYS A 66 -3.16 24.74 -1.33
CA CYS A 66 -3.82 23.61 -0.68
C CYS A 66 -4.61 22.73 -1.67
N TYR A 67 -5.22 23.30 -2.71
CA TYR A 67 -5.90 22.51 -3.74
C TYR A 67 -4.89 21.75 -4.61
N THR A 68 -3.64 22.20 -4.68
CA THR A 68 -2.56 21.46 -5.36
C THR A 68 -2.21 20.18 -4.60
N ILE A 69 -2.14 20.20 -3.26
CA ILE A 69 -1.94 18.98 -2.46
C ILE A 69 -3.12 18.02 -2.62
N LEU A 70 -4.36 18.55 -2.53
CA LEU A 70 -5.57 17.75 -2.69
C LEU A 70 -5.66 17.11 -4.08
N LEU A 71 -5.22 17.83 -5.11
CA LEU A 71 -5.16 17.29 -6.46
C LEU A 71 -4.16 16.14 -6.57
N TYR A 72 -2.98 16.28 -5.96
CA TYR A 72 -1.98 15.21 -5.93
C TYR A 72 -2.52 13.95 -5.25
N ILE A 73 -3.09 14.10 -4.04
CA ILE A 73 -3.70 12.99 -3.29
C ILE A 73 -4.79 12.34 -4.15
N GLY A 74 -5.70 13.13 -4.72
CA GLY A 74 -6.79 12.59 -5.52
C GLY A 74 -6.35 11.86 -6.80
N ILE A 75 -5.22 12.22 -7.40
CA ILE A 75 -4.62 11.47 -8.52
C ILE A 75 -4.06 10.13 -8.01
N VAL A 76 -3.37 10.14 -6.86
CA VAL A 76 -2.82 8.93 -6.24
C VAL A 76 -3.96 7.97 -5.85
N ASP A 77 -5.06 8.46 -5.27
CA ASP A 77 -6.25 7.69 -4.92
C ASP A 77 -6.92 7.05 -6.15
N LEU A 78 -6.97 7.75 -7.29
CA LEU A 78 -7.48 7.15 -8.52
C LEU A 78 -6.63 5.94 -8.95
N VAL A 79 -5.30 6.02 -8.82
CA VAL A 79 -4.43 4.88 -9.09
C VAL A 79 -4.64 3.78 -8.05
N ALA A 80 -4.82 4.13 -6.77
CA ALA A 80 -5.17 3.19 -5.71
C ALA A 80 -6.45 2.40 -6.07
N LEU A 81 -7.52 3.11 -6.45
CA LEU A 81 -8.80 2.52 -6.81
C LEU A 81 -8.70 1.54 -7.98
N LEU A 82 -7.80 1.76 -8.95
CA LEU A 82 -7.56 0.78 -10.02
C LEU A 82 -7.04 -0.56 -9.46
N ILE A 83 -6.25 -0.52 -8.39
CA ILE A 83 -5.69 -1.71 -7.76
C ILE A 83 -6.68 -2.31 -6.76
N ILE A 84 -7.10 -1.55 -5.75
CA ILE A 84 -7.96 -2.08 -4.66
C ILE A 84 -9.43 -2.20 -5.07
N GLY A 85 -9.93 -1.34 -5.95
CA GLY A 85 -11.33 -1.33 -6.38
C GLY A 85 -11.63 -2.26 -7.56
N PHE A 86 -10.64 -2.59 -8.39
CA PHE A 86 -10.84 -3.45 -9.57
C PHE A 86 -9.94 -4.68 -9.56
N LEU A 87 -8.62 -4.52 -9.50
CA LEU A 87 -7.71 -5.67 -9.60
C LEU A 87 -7.87 -6.64 -8.42
N HIS A 88 -7.93 -6.13 -7.19
CA HIS A 88 -8.13 -6.93 -5.97
C HIS A 88 -9.39 -7.82 -6.08
N PRO A 89 -10.61 -7.28 -6.28
CA PRO A 89 -11.79 -8.14 -6.33
C PRO A 89 -11.78 -9.10 -7.54
N ILE A 90 -11.18 -8.73 -8.67
CA ILE A 90 -11.02 -9.66 -9.81
C ILE A 90 -10.13 -10.86 -9.43
N LEU A 91 -8.99 -10.61 -8.77
CA LEU A 91 -8.11 -11.66 -8.28
C LEU A 91 -8.81 -12.53 -7.22
N ALA A 92 -9.60 -11.93 -6.35
CA ALA A 92 -10.37 -12.63 -5.33
C ALA A 92 -11.49 -13.53 -5.92
N LEU A 93 -12.19 -13.07 -6.97
CA LEU A 93 -13.18 -13.87 -7.69
C LEU A 93 -12.56 -15.09 -8.38
N GLN A 94 -11.28 -15.02 -8.73
CA GLN A 94 -10.53 -16.14 -9.28
C GLN A 94 -9.97 -17.06 -8.19
N GLY A 95 -10.05 -16.68 -6.91
CA GLY A 95 -9.34 -17.36 -5.82
C GLY A 95 -7.83 -17.34 -6.01
N ALA A 96 -7.31 -16.29 -6.68
CA ALA A 96 -5.92 -16.21 -7.07
C ALA A 96 -4.99 -16.09 -5.84
N VAL A 97 -3.86 -16.75 -5.93
CA VAL A 97 -2.74 -16.61 -5.00
C VAL A 97 -1.52 -16.09 -5.76
N PHE A 98 -0.46 -15.70 -5.07
CA PHE A 98 0.77 -15.21 -5.71
C PHE A 98 1.23 -16.10 -6.88
N CYS A 99 1.26 -17.43 -6.70
CA CYS A 99 1.71 -18.36 -7.72
C CYS A 99 0.77 -18.54 -8.92
N SER A 100 -0.48 -18.05 -8.87
CA SER A 100 -1.40 -18.08 -10.00
C SER A 100 -1.00 -17.06 -11.08
N TYR A 101 -0.63 -15.85 -10.66
CA TYR A 101 -0.24 -14.74 -11.55
C TYR A 101 0.95 -13.97 -10.95
N PRO A 102 2.14 -14.59 -10.83
CA PRO A 102 3.24 -14.05 -10.04
C PRO A 102 3.73 -12.71 -10.56
N THR A 103 3.83 -12.52 -11.88
CA THR A 103 4.25 -11.25 -12.48
C THR A 103 3.23 -10.14 -12.22
N LEU A 104 1.94 -10.40 -12.51
CA LEU A 104 0.86 -9.42 -12.31
C LEU A 104 0.76 -8.99 -10.84
N ILE A 105 0.74 -9.95 -9.92
CA ILE A 105 0.61 -9.69 -8.48
C ILE A 105 1.84 -8.98 -7.94
N PHE A 106 3.05 -9.33 -8.39
CA PHE A 106 4.27 -8.65 -7.98
C PHE A 106 4.30 -7.17 -8.39
N PHE A 107 3.97 -6.87 -9.65
CA PHE A 107 3.93 -5.49 -10.14
C PHE A 107 2.80 -4.68 -9.50
N ALA A 108 1.61 -5.28 -9.40
CA ALA A 108 0.47 -4.65 -8.74
C ALA A 108 0.76 -4.34 -7.26
N GLY A 109 1.37 -5.28 -6.55
CA GLY A 109 1.76 -5.12 -5.16
C GLY A 109 2.85 -4.08 -4.94
N THR A 110 3.82 -4.02 -5.85
CA THR A 110 4.83 -2.96 -5.89
C THR A 110 4.17 -1.58 -6.05
N LEU A 111 3.24 -1.46 -7.01
CA LEU A 111 2.53 -0.22 -7.28
C LEU A 111 1.61 0.17 -6.12
N ALA A 112 0.94 -0.80 -5.51
CA ALA A 112 0.10 -0.59 -4.34
C ALA A 112 0.91 -0.01 -3.17
N ASN A 113 2.10 -0.57 -2.91
CA ASN A 113 3.01 -0.05 -1.88
C ASN A 113 3.48 1.39 -2.20
N PHE A 114 3.83 1.66 -3.47
CA PHE A 114 4.19 3.00 -3.90
C PHE A 114 3.06 4.01 -3.64
N VAL A 115 1.85 3.68 -4.07
CA VAL A 115 0.65 4.52 -3.91
C VAL A 115 0.36 4.75 -2.43
N TRP A 116 0.37 3.71 -1.60
CA TRP A 116 0.15 3.82 -0.15
C TRP A 116 1.10 4.82 0.50
N VAL A 117 2.41 4.70 0.20
CA VAL A 117 3.44 5.56 0.79
C VAL A 117 3.31 7.00 0.29
N ALA A 118 3.03 7.19 -1.00
CA ALA A 118 2.82 8.51 -1.60
C ALA A 118 1.60 9.22 -0.99
N GLU A 119 0.49 8.50 -0.85
CA GLU A 119 -0.76 9.01 -0.28
C GLU A 119 -0.58 9.38 1.20
N SER A 120 -0.04 8.45 2.00
CA SER A 120 0.14 8.65 3.45
C SER A 120 1.04 9.85 3.76
N SER A 121 2.14 9.99 3.02
CA SER A 121 3.06 11.13 3.18
C SER A 121 2.44 12.45 2.73
N ALA A 122 1.68 12.46 1.63
CA ALA A 122 0.95 13.65 1.19
C ALA A 122 -0.18 14.06 2.15
N ASN A 123 -0.89 13.10 2.74
CA ASN A 123 -1.90 13.35 3.77
C ASN A 123 -1.28 14.00 5.02
N LEU A 124 -0.07 13.58 5.42
CA LEU A 124 0.67 14.24 6.49
C LEU A 124 1.03 15.68 6.14
N VAL A 125 1.54 15.92 4.93
CA VAL A 125 1.85 17.28 4.43
C VAL A 125 0.58 18.16 4.41
N LEU A 126 -0.55 17.61 3.98
CA LEU A 126 -1.84 18.30 4.00
C LEU A 126 -2.27 18.66 5.42
N ALA A 127 -2.17 17.73 6.37
CA ALA A 127 -2.50 17.96 7.77
C ALA A 127 -1.63 19.06 8.38
N LEU A 128 -0.31 19.00 8.14
CA LEU A 128 0.63 20.04 8.58
C LEU A 128 0.29 21.41 7.98
N ASN A 129 -0.03 21.46 6.68
CA ASN A 129 -0.47 22.69 6.03
C ASN A 129 -1.75 23.26 6.68
N ARG A 130 -2.73 22.43 7.04
CA ARG A 130 -3.96 22.88 7.71
C ARG A 130 -3.71 23.36 9.14
N CYS A 131 -2.92 22.64 9.91
CA CYS A 131 -2.56 23.06 11.26
C CYS A 131 -1.80 24.39 11.25
N LEU A 132 -0.82 24.54 10.36
CA LEU A 132 -0.04 25.79 10.27
C LEU A 132 -0.88 26.96 9.76
N GLN A 133 -1.80 26.74 8.82
CA GLN A 133 -2.73 27.81 8.41
C GLN A 133 -3.62 28.30 9.56
N MET A 134 -4.00 27.40 10.49
CA MET A 134 -4.84 27.73 11.64
C MET A 134 -4.08 28.42 12.77
N PHE A 135 -2.88 27.95 13.11
CA PHE A 135 -2.12 28.48 14.25
C PHE A 135 -1.09 29.56 13.86
N PHE A 136 -0.41 29.42 12.72
CA PHE A 136 0.74 30.23 12.34
C PHE A 136 0.74 30.54 10.83
N ARG A 137 -0.22 31.34 10.38
CA ARG A 137 -0.44 31.65 8.96
C ARG A 137 0.82 32.13 8.22
N THR A 138 1.65 32.97 8.83
CA THR A 138 2.89 33.46 8.22
C THR A 138 3.88 32.32 7.92
N VAL A 139 3.98 31.34 8.82
CA VAL A 139 4.82 30.15 8.64
C VAL A 139 4.25 29.25 7.54
N ALA A 140 2.92 29.08 7.50
CA ALA A 140 2.26 28.31 6.44
C ALA A 140 2.53 28.92 5.05
N GLU A 141 2.40 30.24 4.91
CA GLU A 141 2.73 30.93 3.65
C GLU A 141 4.22 30.85 3.32
N PHE A 142 5.11 30.82 4.31
CA PHE A 142 6.53 30.65 4.06
C PHE A 142 6.88 29.22 3.59
N LEU A 143 6.21 28.18 4.10
CA LEU A 143 6.53 26.79 3.80
C LEU A 143 5.84 26.25 2.54
N PHE A 144 4.58 26.63 2.30
CA PHE A 144 3.74 25.97 1.29
C PHE A 144 3.38 26.84 0.09
N LYS A 145 3.78 28.13 0.06
CA LYS A 145 3.34 29.04 -1.01
C LYS A 145 4.18 28.91 -2.28
N GLY A 146 3.51 28.84 -3.43
CA GLY A 146 4.14 28.86 -4.75
C GLY A 146 4.93 27.57 -5.01
N ILE A 147 6.15 27.67 -5.56
CA ILE A 147 6.95 26.50 -5.97
C ILE A 147 7.27 25.52 -4.82
N ARG A 148 7.26 26.01 -3.57
CA ARG A 148 7.61 25.22 -2.39
C ARG A 148 6.66 24.06 -2.15
N ILE A 149 5.37 24.17 -2.52
CA ILE A 149 4.44 23.04 -2.41
C ILE A 149 4.87 21.87 -3.30
N TYR A 150 5.32 22.17 -4.51
CA TYR A 150 5.78 21.16 -5.45
C TYR A 150 7.05 20.48 -4.96
N ILE A 151 7.90 21.17 -4.20
CA ILE A 151 9.07 20.57 -3.53
C ILE A 151 8.62 19.56 -2.47
N TRP A 152 7.61 19.88 -1.65
CA TRP A 152 7.05 18.93 -0.68
C TRP A 152 6.45 17.70 -1.35
N LEU A 153 5.67 17.90 -2.42
CA LEU A 153 5.08 16.80 -3.20
C LEU A 153 6.16 15.95 -3.89
N LEU A 154 7.25 16.59 -4.34
CA LEU A 154 8.41 15.89 -4.88
C LEU A 154 9.06 15.02 -3.79
N PHE A 155 9.22 15.52 -2.57
CA PHE A 155 9.72 14.70 -1.45
C PHE A 155 8.82 13.50 -1.15
N CYS A 156 7.49 13.69 -1.10
CA CYS A 156 6.55 12.58 -0.95
C CYS A 156 6.72 11.52 -2.05
N THR A 157 6.85 11.98 -3.30
CA THR A 157 7.02 11.09 -4.46
C THR A 157 8.37 10.37 -4.44
N LEU A 158 9.46 11.07 -4.09
CA LEU A 158 10.79 10.47 -3.98
C LEU A 158 10.86 9.45 -2.84
N TYR A 159 10.21 9.72 -1.71
CA TYR A 159 10.10 8.78 -0.61
C TYR A 159 9.33 7.52 -1.03
N ALA A 160 8.20 7.69 -1.72
CA ALA A 160 7.45 6.56 -2.27
C ALA A 160 8.27 5.75 -3.30
N LEU A 161 9.03 6.44 -4.18
CA LEU A 161 9.93 5.78 -5.13
C LEU A 161 11.02 4.98 -4.39
N TYR A 162 11.64 5.55 -3.35
CA TYR A 162 12.59 4.83 -2.51
C TYR A 162 11.98 3.54 -1.96
N CYS A 163 10.77 3.62 -1.39
CA CYS A 163 10.05 2.44 -0.89
C CYS A 163 9.76 1.43 -2.01
N MET A 164 9.36 1.88 -3.20
CA MET A 164 9.10 1.01 -4.36
C MET A 164 10.34 0.22 -4.82
N PHE A 165 11.52 0.84 -4.76
CA PHE A 165 12.75 0.21 -5.21
C PHE A 165 13.33 -0.76 -4.17
N PHE A 166 13.39 -0.33 -2.90
CA PHE A 166 14.15 -1.01 -1.84
C PHE A 166 13.30 -1.89 -0.92
N ILE A 167 11.99 -1.63 -0.79
CA ILE A 167 11.11 -2.44 0.07
C ILE A 167 10.52 -3.61 -0.74
N LYS A 168 10.34 -4.75 -0.08
CA LYS A 168 9.67 -5.92 -0.65
C LYS A 168 8.20 -5.57 -0.98
N PRO A 169 7.66 -6.01 -2.13
CA PRO A 169 6.27 -5.73 -2.44
C PRO A 169 5.34 -6.52 -1.53
N ILE A 170 4.16 -5.95 -1.31
CA ILE A 170 3.01 -6.69 -0.78
C ILE A 170 2.42 -7.57 -1.87
N LEU A 171 1.84 -8.71 -1.53
CA LEU A 171 1.43 -9.74 -2.48
C LEU A 171 0.04 -10.22 -2.10
N PHE A 172 -0.82 -10.35 -3.11
CA PHE A 172 -2.20 -10.74 -2.91
C PHE A 172 -2.32 -12.23 -2.54
N SER A 173 -3.12 -12.52 -1.52
CA SER A 173 -3.55 -13.87 -1.14
C SER A 173 -5.07 -13.95 -1.08
N GLY A 174 -5.67 -14.69 -2.01
CA GLY A 174 -7.11 -14.99 -1.99
C GLY A 174 -7.56 -15.80 -0.77
N ILE A 175 -6.64 -16.48 -0.07
CA ILE A 175 -6.96 -17.25 1.15
C ILE A 175 -7.50 -16.33 2.25
N TYR A 176 -6.94 -15.12 2.37
CA TYR A 176 -7.29 -14.16 3.41
C TYR A 176 -7.89 -12.86 2.86
N PHE A 177 -8.11 -12.75 1.55
CA PHE A 177 -8.60 -11.53 0.88
C PHE A 177 -7.74 -10.29 1.22
N ALA A 178 -6.42 -10.46 1.27
CA ALA A 178 -5.52 -9.42 1.74
C ALA A 178 -4.16 -9.48 1.06
N TRP A 179 -3.37 -8.42 1.26
CA TRP A 179 -2.04 -8.27 0.72
C TRP A 179 -0.99 -8.43 1.83
N PHE A 180 0.00 -9.30 1.62
CA PHE A 180 1.04 -9.62 2.61
C PHE A 180 2.43 -9.51 2.02
N PHE A 181 3.45 -9.22 2.84
CA PHE A 181 4.84 -9.27 2.40
C PHE A 181 5.34 -10.71 2.14
N TYR A 182 4.65 -11.72 2.67
CA TYR A 182 4.98 -13.12 2.49
C TYR A 182 4.17 -13.77 1.35
N PRO A 183 4.81 -14.42 0.35
CA PRO A 183 4.12 -14.98 -0.82
C PRO A 183 3.29 -16.25 -0.55
N PHE A 184 3.64 -17.04 0.49
CA PHE A 184 3.10 -18.40 0.69
C PHE A 184 2.22 -18.52 1.93
N VAL A 185 1.61 -17.41 2.39
CA VAL A 185 0.71 -17.42 3.56
C VAL A 185 -0.39 -18.46 3.33
N GLY A 186 -0.55 -19.39 4.27
CA GLY A 186 -1.56 -20.46 4.24
C GLY A 186 -1.14 -21.77 3.56
N TYR A 187 0.05 -21.85 2.93
CA TYR A 187 0.54 -23.10 2.31
C TYR A 187 1.79 -23.71 2.95
N ARG A 188 2.74 -22.86 3.37
CA ARG A 188 3.89 -23.29 4.18
C ARG A 188 3.68 -22.79 5.59
N GLU A 189 3.56 -23.70 6.55
CA GLU A 189 3.74 -23.37 7.97
C GLU A 189 5.23 -23.13 8.33
N ASP A 190 6.14 -23.37 7.39
CA ASP A 190 7.57 -23.22 7.61
C ASP A 190 7.96 -21.73 7.75
N TYR A 191 8.28 -21.36 9.00
CA TYR A 191 8.99 -20.14 9.46
C TYR A 191 8.21 -18.82 9.53
N GLY A 192 6.95 -18.86 9.96
CA GLY A 192 6.29 -17.67 10.50
C GLY A 192 7.01 -17.08 11.74
N GLU A 193 7.69 -17.92 12.53
CA GLU A 193 8.44 -17.47 13.72
C GLU A 193 9.72 -16.69 13.38
N ASP A 194 10.46 -17.05 12.33
CA ASP A 194 11.77 -16.43 12.07
C ASP A 194 11.67 -15.13 11.28
N ILE A 195 10.71 -14.98 10.34
CA ILE A 195 10.56 -13.72 9.58
C ILE A 195 9.84 -12.65 10.41
N LEU A 196 8.81 -13.01 11.21
CA LEU A 196 8.26 -12.08 12.20
C LEU A 196 9.30 -11.72 13.25
N ARG A 197 10.15 -12.66 13.70
CA ARG A 197 11.29 -12.30 14.56
C ARG A 197 12.24 -11.35 13.86
N ILE A 198 12.58 -11.53 12.59
CA ILE A 198 13.52 -10.67 11.86
C ILE A 198 12.92 -9.28 11.60
N GLU A 199 11.67 -9.17 11.16
CA GLU A 199 10.99 -7.88 10.99
C GLU A 199 10.80 -7.17 12.35
N VAL A 200 10.41 -7.88 13.41
CA VAL A 200 10.33 -7.31 14.77
C VAL A 200 11.73 -7.00 15.35
N TYR A 201 12.79 -7.74 15.00
CA TYR A 201 14.17 -7.44 15.39
C TYR A 201 14.71 -6.20 14.67
N GLU A 202 14.40 -6.03 13.37
CA GLU A 202 14.80 -4.84 12.61
C GLU A 202 14.03 -3.59 13.05
N ILE A 203 12.73 -3.73 13.35
CA ILE A 203 11.89 -2.63 13.86
C ILE A 203 12.28 -2.26 15.31
N SER A 204 12.62 -3.23 16.17
CA SER A 204 13.04 -2.95 17.56
C SER A 204 14.46 -2.36 17.66
N ASN A 205 15.34 -2.61 16.68
CA ASN A 205 16.70 -2.06 16.67
C ASN A 205 16.80 -0.65 16.06
N GLN A 206 15.73 -0.09 15.47
CA GLN A 206 15.72 1.28 14.95
C GLN A 206 15.13 2.35 15.87
N GLY A 207 14.76 2.03 17.12
CA GLY A 207 14.63 3.07 18.15
C GLY A 207 13.74 2.76 19.34
N MET A 208 14.34 2.34 20.46
CA MET A 208 14.18 2.92 21.81
C MET A 208 14.91 2.07 22.88
N PRO A 209 15.36 2.67 23.99
CA PRO A 209 16.26 2.02 24.95
C PRO A 209 15.59 0.88 25.74
N LYS A 210 16.41 -0.13 26.02
CA LYS A 210 16.11 -1.35 26.79
C LYS A 210 15.37 -1.05 28.11
N ALA A 211 14.11 -1.47 28.23
CA ALA A 211 13.49 -1.82 29.50
C ALA A 211 12.19 -2.61 29.29
N PHE A 212 11.94 -3.53 30.22
CA PHE A 212 10.70 -4.28 30.48
C PHE A 212 10.47 -5.62 29.77
N HIS A 213 10.85 -6.67 30.50
CA HIS A 213 10.41 -8.05 30.36
C HIS A 213 8.93 -8.21 30.79
N SER A 214 8.28 -9.22 30.19
CA SER A 214 7.13 -9.98 30.69
C SER A 214 5.75 -9.31 30.65
N GLY A 215 4.88 -9.85 29.78
CA GLY A 215 3.43 -9.65 29.90
C GLY A 215 2.69 -10.11 28.64
N SER A 216 2.09 -11.30 28.71
CA SER A 216 1.00 -11.74 27.84
C SER A 216 -0.05 -10.64 27.65
N MET A 217 -0.46 -10.37 26.41
CA MET A 217 -1.79 -9.79 26.14
C MET A 217 -2.23 -10.00 24.69
N ASN A 218 -3.48 -10.42 24.59
CA ASN A 218 -4.28 -10.72 23.42
C ASN A 218 -4.64 -9.46 22.60
N ASN A 219 -5.17 -9.71 21.40
CA ASN A 219 -5.85 -8.78 20.50
C ASN A 219 -4.98 -7.72 19.81
N PHE A 220 -4.67 -7.98 18.55
CA PHE A 220 -4.55 -6.92 17.55
C PHE A 220 -5.52 -7.20 16.42
N ASP A 221 -6.64 -6.48 16.47
CA ASP A 221 -7.55 -6.27 15.36
C ASP A 221 -6.76 -5.67 14.19
N ILE A 222 -6.67 -6.43 13.10
CA ILE A 222 -6.19 -5.95 11.81
C ILE A 222 -7.37 -5.18 11.22
N PHE A 223 -7.27 -3.85 11.25
CA PHE A 223 -8.29 -2.96 10.73
C PHE A 223 -8.53 -3.17 9.23
N CYS A 224 -9.80 -3.37 8.89
CA CYS A 224 -10.42 -3.06 7.60
C CYS A 224 -10.29 -1.58 7.24
#